data_AF-A0A3N4H3E1-F1
#
_entry.id   AF-A0A3N4H3E1-F1
#
_cell.length_a   1.000
_cell.length_b   1.000
_cell.length_c   1.000
_cell.angle_alpha   90.00
_cell.angle_beta   90.00
_cell.angle_gamma   90.00
#
_symmetry.space_group_name_H-M   'P 1'
#
loop_
_entity.id
_entity.type
_entity.pdbx_description
1 polymer ?
#
loop_
_entity_poly.entity_id
_entity_poly.type
_entity_poly.pdbx_seq_one_letter_code
_entity_poly.pdbx_strand_id
1 'polypeptide(L)'
;MDQFRDDFAEWKRREEGKEPLSGEFLERYVRYMHESLLVTHAQDVNVTHRARVSDIHGDTHEIDVFMEYTFAGIRHRAAIECKDQNRPASRKDAMAFSTTVAEIPNAIGVFVAPRGYQSGAKKYLEDRGVTHYDASNLPHFGAIVGSWFQPLALPDSNAVGQPFWVLMEAANGETTGTHLRIPLGNSPEGEHDANSVIALFISHVDAARFTEALWPGETSVCVRGLERPALRALVSIAGDEGIRFVMMTPAEIDGREQYIQELLSVDTITDRFLATP
;
A
#
# COMPACT_ATOMS: atom_id res chain seq x y z
N MET A 1 -15.42 -3.59 19.32
CA MET A 1 -14.12 -3.18 19.90
C MET A 1 -13.77 -4.03 21.13
N ASP A 2 -14.71 -4.29 22.05
CA ASP A 2 -14.45 -5.05 23.29
C ASP A 2 -14.20 -6.55 23.08
N GLN A 3 -15.09 -7.25 22.36
CA GLN A 3 -14.93 -8.69 22.03
C GLN A 3 -13.57 -9.01 21.38
N PHE A 4 -13.02 -8.08 20.61
CA PHE A 4 -11.76 -8.24 19.88
C PHE A 4 -10.52 -8.06 20.77
N ARG A 5 -10.53 -7.09 21.70
CA ARG A 5 -9.44 -6.99 22.70
C ARG A 5 -9.37 -8.24 23.55
N ASP A 6 -10.53 -8.83 23.83
CA ASP A 6 -10.65 -10.09 24.57
C ASP A 6 -10.10 -11.27 23.75
N ASP A 7 -10.49 -11.40 22.47
CA ASP A 7 -10.01 -12.44 21.55
C ASP A 7 -8.48 -12.34 21.30
N PHE A 8 -7.94 -11.13 21.14
CA PHE A 8 -6.49 -10.91 20.94
C PHE A 8 -5.69 -11.14 22.23
N ALA A 9 -6.21 -10.71 23.37
CA ALA A 9 -5.60 -11.01 24.67
C ALA A 9 -5.64 -12.52 24.96
N GLU A 10 -6.68 -13.23 24.50
CA GLU A 10 -6.78 -14.68 24.54
C GLU A 10 -5.77 -15.36 23.62
N TRP A 11 -5.60 -14.87 22.38
CA TRP A 11 -4.54 -15.32 21.46
C TRP A 11 -3.16 -15.19 22.10
N LYS A 12 -2.83 -14.02 22.66
CA LYS A 12 -1.52 -13.77 23.28
C LYS A 12 -1.27 -14.69 24.48
N ARG A 13 -2.29 -14.90 25.33
CA ARG A 13 -2.23 -15.84 26.46
C ARG A 13 -2.05 -17.30 26.01
N ARG A 14 -2.57 -17.68 24.85
CA ARG A 14 -2.49 -19.05 24.30
C ARG A 14 -1.23 -19.31 23.49
N GLU A 15 -0.70 -18.30 22.80
CA GLU A 15 0.62 -18.32 22.16
C GLU A 15 1.72 -18.55 23.21
N GLU A 16 1.66 -17.81 24.32
CA GLU A 16 2.53 -18.01 25.49
C GLU A 16 2.30 -19.37 26.17
N GLY A 17 1.14 -20.00 25.91
CA GLY A 17 0.63 -21.22 26.54
C GLY A 17 0.48 -22.45 25.64
N LYS A 18 1.19 -22.60 24.51
CA LYS A 18 1.33 -23.87 23.74
C LYS A 18 0.05 -24.71 23.45
N GLU A 19 -1.14 -24.13 23.36
CA GLU A 19 -2.34 -24.86 22.88
C GLU A 19 -2.68 -24.48 21.43
N PRO A 20 -3.03 -25.45 20.55
CA PRO A 20 -3.44 -25.14 19.18
C PRO A 20 -4.80 -24.44 19.17
N LEU A 21 -4.88 -23.31 18.45
CA LEU A 21 -6.15 -22.70 18.07
C LEU A 21 -6.71 -23.41 16.83
N SER A 22 -8.00 -23.21 16.55
CA SER A 22 -8.61 -23.72 15.33
C SER A 22 -8.31 -22.78 14.16
N GLY A 23 -8.18 -23.31 12.94
CA GLY A 23 -8.01 -22.50 11.72
C GLY A 23 -9.05 -21.37 11.58
N GLU A 24 -10.27 -21.62 12.05
CA GLU A 24 -11.36 -20.63 12.11
C GLU A 24 -11.02 -19.37 12.94
N PHE A 25 -10.22 -19.50 14.01
CA PHE A 25 -9.77 -18.35 14.79
C PHE A 25 -8.76 -17.50 14.01
N LEU A 26 -7.79 -18.14 13.36
CA LEU A 26 -6.77 -17.47 12.55
C LEU A 26 -7.41 -16.71 11.38
N GLU A 27 -8.37 -17.35 10.70
CA GLU A 27 -9.17 -16.74 9.64
C GLU A 27 -9.90 -15.49 10.14
N ARG A 28 -10.48 -15.55 11.34
CA ARG A 28 -11.16 -14.40 11.96
C ARG A 28 -10.19 -13.26 12.33
N TYR A 29 -9.00 -13.58 12.82
CA TYR A 29 -7.98 -12.57 13.13
C TYR A 29 -7.48 -11.85 11.87
N VAL A 30 -7.11 -12.62 10.84
CA VAL A 30 -6.68 -12.10 9.54
C VAL A 30 -7.77 -11.19 8.95
N ARG A 31 -9.02 -11.66 8.95
CA ARG A 31 -10.18 -10.88 8.50
C ARG A 31 -10.33 -9.55 9.24
N TYR A 32 -10.33 -9.57 10.58
CA TYR A 32 -10.49 -8.35 11.37
C TYR A 32 -9.39 -7.33 11.08
N MET A 33 -8.13 -7.80 11.02
CA MET A 33 -6.98 -6.93 10.71
C MET A 33 -7.18 -6.25 9.36
N HIS A 34 -7.68 -6.99 8.37
CA HIS A 34 -7.96 -6.46 7.05
C HIS A 34 -9.15 -5.50 7.00
N GLU A 35 -10.30 -5.87 7.56
CA GLU A 35 -11.49 -5.00 7.61
C GLU A 35 -11.15 -3.67 8.30
N SER A 36 -10.33 -3.72 9.36
CA SER A 36 -9.95 -2.52 10.12
C SER A 36 -9.01 -1.57 9.35
N LEU A 37 -8.26 -2.07 8.35
CA LEU A 37 -7.28 -1.28 7.57
C LEU A 37 -7.81 -0.83 6.21
N LEU A 38 -8.77 -1.57 5.64
CA LEU A 38 -9.34 -1.30 4.32
C LEU A 38 -10.48 -0.28 4.36
N VAL A 39 -11.24 -0.26 5.45
CA VAL A 39 -12.45 0.58 5.59
C VAL A 39 -12.13 2.07 5.54
N THR A 40 -10.88 2.48 5.77
CA THR A 40 -10.52 3.90 5.77
C THR A 40 -10.28 4.47 4.37
N HIS A 41 -9.82 3.68 3.39
CA HIS A 41 -9.33 4.23 2.11
C HIS A 41 -9.71 3.43 0.84
N ALA A 42 -10.41 2.29 0.96
CA ALA A 42 -10.84 1.47 -0.17
C ALA A 42 -12.37 1.52 -0.36
N GLN A 43 -12.80 1.39 -1.62
CA GLN A 43 -14.21 1.30 -2.02
C GLN A 43 -14.59 -0.16 -2.34
N ASP A 44 -15.88 -0.48 -2.33
CA ASP A 44 -16.43 -1.80 -2.70
C ASP A 44 -15.73 -2.99 -2.01
N VAL A 45 -15.33 -2.81 -0.76
CA VAL A 45 -14.63 -3.84 0.01
C VAL A 45 -15.59 -5.00 0.26
N ASN A 46 -15.28 -6.15 -0.34
CA ASN A 46 -15.96 -7.42 -0.11
C ASN A 46 -14.96 -8.43 0.43
N VAL A 47 -15.28 -8.99 1.59
CA VAL A 47 -14.49 -10.04 2.25
C VAL A 47 -15.38 -11.27 2.38
N THR A 48 -14.99 -12.36 1.73
CA THR A 48 -15.75 -13.61 1.71
C THR A 48 -14.96 -14.73 2.37
N HIS A 49 -15.60 -15.42 3.31
CA HIS A 49 -15.05 -16.59 3.99
C HIS A 49 -15.37 -17.87 3.24
N ARG A 50 -14.42 -18.82 3.26
CA ARG A 50 -14.53 -20.10 2.57
C ARG A 50 -15.05 -19.87 1.14
N ALA A 51 -14.45 -18.87 0.51
CA ALA A 51 -14.91 -18.32 -0.72
C ALA A 51 -14.75 -19.36 -1.82
N ARG A 52 -15.80 -19.54 -2.61
CA ARG A 52 -15.75 -20.34 -3.82
C ARG A 52 -15.35 -19.43 -4.97
N VAL A 53 -14.10 -19.56 -5.42
CA VAL A 53 -13.51 -18.70 -6.45
C VAL A 53 -13.19 -19.53 -7.68
N SER A 54 -13.64 -19.07 -8.84
CA SER A 54 -13.32 -19.70 -10.11
C SER A 54 -11.98 -19.21 -10.64
N ASP A 55 -11.17 -20.13 -11.16
CA ASP A 55 -9.95 -19.82 -11.88
C ASP A 55 -10.19 -19.54 -13.37
N ILE A 56 -9.11 -19.30 -14.13
CA ILE A 56 -9.15 -19.08 -15.58
C ILE A 56 -9.67 -20.28 -16.40
N HIS A 57 -9.72 -21.47 -15.82
CA HIS A 57 -10.19 -22.70 -16.46
C HIS A 57 -11.65 -23.02 -16.12
N GLY A 58 -12.24 -22.29 -15.16
CA GLY A 58 -13.61 -22.49 -14.69
C GLY A 58 -13.71 -23.49 -13.52
N ASP A 59 -12.58 -23.99 -13.02
CA ASP A 59 -12.55 -24.83 -11.83
C ASP A 59 -12.76 -23.97 -10.59
N THR A 60 -13.50 -24.51 -9.61
CA THR A 60 -13.86 -23.77 -8.39
C THR A 60 -12.99 -24.24 -7.23
N HIS A 61 -12.30 -23.29 -6.61
CA HIS A 61 -11.45 -23.51 -5.45
C HIS A 61 -12.09 -22.91 -4.20
N GLU A 62 -11.91 -23.57 -3.06
CA GLU A 62 -12.23 -22.99 -1.75
C GLU A 62 -11.00 -22.24 -1.25
N ILE A 63 -11.15 -20.94 -1.00
CA ILE A 63 -10.12 -20.07 -0.42
C ILE A 63 -10.62 -19.65 0.97
N ASP A 64 -9.79 -19.83 2.01
CA ASP A 64 -10.20 -19.57 3.39
C ASP A 64 -10.72 -18.13 3.56
N VAL A 65 -10.00 -17.16 3.01
CA VAL A 65 -10.45 -15.77 2.89
C VAL A 65 -10.13 -15.25 1.49
N PHE A 66 -11.16 -14.85 0.76
CA PHE A 66 -11.00 -14.13 -0.50
C PHE A 66 -11.52 -12.71 -0.36
N MET A 67 -10.74 -11.79 -0.88
CA MET A 67 -10.99 -10.38 -0.75
C MET A 67 -11.00 -9.72 -2.11
N GLU A 68 -11.93 -8.80 -2.27
CA GLU A 68 -12.00 -7.91 -3.42
C GLU A 68 -12.24 -6.50 -2.91
N TYR A 69 -11.52 -5.53 -3.45
CA TYR A 69 -11.75 -4.13 -3.16
C TYR A 69 -11.32 -3.28 -4.34
N THR A 70 -11.86 -2.07 -4.42
CA THR A 70 -11.44 -1.06 -5.37
C THR A 70 -10.58 -0.05 -4.62
N PHE A 71 -9.29 0.01 -4.96
CA PHE A 71 -8.41 1.06 -4.46
C PHE A 71 -7.81 1.78 -5.65
N ALA A 72 -7.89 3.10 -5.61
CA ALA A 72 -7.48 3.93 -6.72
C ALA A 72 -8.09 3.43 -8.05
N GLY A 73 -9.41 3.17 -8.09
CA GLY A 73 -10.15 2.76 -9.30
C GLY A 73 -9.67 1.46 -9.95
N ILE A 74 -8.77 0.73 -9.31
CA ILE A 74 -8.28 -0.58 -9.73
C ILE A 74 -8.90 -1.60 -8.78
N ARG A 75 -9.47 -2.67 -9.36
CA ARG A 75 -9.97 -3.81 -8.58
C ARG A 75 -8.79 -4.67 -8.18
N HIS A 76 -8.55 -4.77 -6.88
CA HIS A 76 -7.55 -5.63 -6.28
C HIS A 76 -8.21 -6.87 -5.71
N ARG A 77 -7.49 -7.98 -5.75
CA ARG A 77 -7.93 -9.23 -5.12
C ARG A 77 -6.81 -9.85 -4.33
N ALA A 78 -7.16 -10.45 -3.20
CA ALA A 78 -6.24 -11.24 -2.40
C ALA A 78 -6.89 -12.57 -2.05
N ALA A 79 -6.19 -13.66 -2.35
CA ALA A 79 -6.50 -14.98 -1.83
C ALA A 79 -5.61 -15.26 -0.62
N ILE A 80 -6.21 -15.69 0.48
CA ILE A 80 -5.50 -15.93 1.73
C ILE A 80 -5.80 -17.35 2.20
N GLU A 81 -4.73 -18.13 2.39
CA GLU A 81 -4.76 -19.46 2.98
C GLU A 81 -4.27 -19.38 4.43
N CYS A 82 -5.03 -19.96 5.35
CA CYS A 82 -4.75 -20.01 6.78
C CYS A 82 -4.45 -21.45 7.21
N LYS A 83 -3.17 -21.78 7.36
CA LYS A 83 -2.70 -23.10 7.78
C LYS A 83 -2.34 -23.14 9.27
N ASP A 84 -3.36 -23.31 10.11
CA ASP A 84 -3.17 -23.55 11.54
C ASP A 84 -3.15 -25.05 11.85
N GLN A 85 -2.01 -25.70 11.57
CA GLN A 85 -1.79 -27.12 11.88
C GLN A 85 -0.74 -27.30 12.96
N ASN A 86 -0.73 -28.46 13.62
CA ASN A 86 0.25 -28.79 14.66
C ASN A 86 1.71 -28.88 14.17
N ARG A 87 1.94 -28.85 12.86
CA ARG A 87 3.25 -28.90 12.21
C ARG A 87 3.45 -27.69 11.29
N PRO A 88 4.72 -27.30 11.02
CA PRO A 88 5.00 -26.30 10.00
C PRO A 88 4.39 -26.64 8.65
N ALA A 89 4.00 -25.62 7.90
CA ALA A 89 3.47 -25.76 6.55
C ALA A 89 4.48 -26.50 5.65
N SER A 90 3.99 -27.50 4.92
CA SER A 90 4.84 -28.32 4.06
C SER A 90 4.98 -27.72 2.67
N ARG A 91 5.97 -28.18 1.91
CA ARG A 91 6.13 -27.81 0.51
C ARG A 91 4.89 -28.17 -0.33
N LYS A 92 4.21 -29.27 0.00
CA LYS A 92 2.96 -29.67 -0.66
C LYS A 92 1.85 -28.65 -0.43
N ASP A 93 1.73 -28.16 0.80
CA ASP A 93 0.73 -27.14 1.16
C ASP A 93 1.00 -25.85 0.37
N ALA A 94 2.25 -25.38 0.36
CA ALA A 94 2.67 -24.21 -0.41
C ALA A 94 2.43 -24.38 -1.92
N MET A 95 2.81 -25.53 -2.49
CA MET A 95 2.59 -25.81 -3.92
C MET A 95 1.12 -25.76 -4.32
N ALA A 96 0.24 -26.36 -3.51
CA ALA A 96 -1.19 -26.40 -3.79
C ALA A 96 -1.76 -24.98 -3.87
N PHE A 97 -1.53 -24.18 -2.83
CA PHE A 97 -1.98 -22.80 -2.78
C PHE A 97 -1.38 -21.92 -3.88
N SER A 98 -0.06 -21.97 -4.08
CA SER A 98 0.61 -21.15 -5.10
C SER A 98 0.16 -21.49 -6.52
N THR A 99 -0.25 -22.72 -6.79
CA THR A 99 -0.79 -23.12 -8.10
C THR A 99 -2.19 -22.55 -8.27
N THR A 100 -3.07 -22.76 -7.29
CA THR A 100 -4.43 -22.21 -7.28
C THR A 100 -4.44 -20.70 -7.47
N VAL A 101 -3.63 -19.95 -6.69
CA VAL A 101 -3.66 -18.48 -6.77
C VAL A 101 -3.14 -17.94 -8.09
N ALA A 102 -2.17 -18.61 -8.71
CA ALA A 102 -1.62 -18.19 -10.00
C ALA A 102 -2.65 -18.29 -11.15
N GLU A 103 -3.68 -19.11 -10.96
CA GLU A 103 -4.77 -19.31 -11.93
C GLU A 103 -5.99 -18.44 -11.61
N ILE A 104 -6.00 -17.71 -10.48
CA ILE A 104 -7.06 -16.75 -10.15
C ILE A 104 -6.69 -15.36 -10.73
N PRO A 105 -7.52 -14.79 -11.63
CA PRO A 105 -7.21 -13.50 -12.25
C PRO A 105 -7.09 -12.36 -11.24
N ASN A 106 -5.99 -11.61 -11.36
CA ASN A 106 -5.70 -10.40 -10.58
C ASN A 106 -5.70 -10.60 -9.06
N ALA A 107 -5.36 -11.81 -8.59
CA ALA A 107 -5.23 -12.11 -7.18
C ALA A 107 -3.77 -12.23 -6.75
N ILE A 108 -3.42 -11.56 -5.65
CA ILE A 108 -2.18 -11.84 -4.92
C ILE A 108 -2.41 -13.01 -3.95
N GLY A 109 -1.34 -13.76 -3.67
CA GLY A 109 -1.35 -14.86 -2.72
C GLY A 109 -0.78 -14.48 -1.38
N VAL A 110 -1.50 -14.85 -0.32
CA VAL A 110 -1.08 -14.71 1.07
C VAL A 110 -1.20 -16.06 1.77
N PHE A 111 -0.10 -16.54 2.32
CA PHE A 111 -0.06 -17.79 3.08
C PHE A 111 0.22 -17.50 4.54
N VAL A 112 -0.65 -17.94 5.44
CA VAL A 112 -0.50 -17.71 6.88
C VAL A 112 -0.34 -19.05 7.59
N ALA A 113 0.79 -19.29 8.23
CA ALA A 113 1.08 -20.51 8.98
C ALA A 113 1.73 -20.15 10.32
N PRO A 114 0.96 -19.99 11.42
CA PRO A 114 1.49 -19.53 12.70
C PRO A 114 2.66 -20.36 13.24
N ARG A 115 2.67 -21.68 12.95
CA ARG A 115 3.74 -22.60 13.35
C ARG A 115 4.96 -22.60 12.42
N GLY A 116 5.02 -21.66 11.47
CA GLY A 116 6.10 -21.51 10.53
C GLY A 116 6.05 -22.49 9.36
N TYR A 117 7.17 -22.55 8.65
CA TYR A 117 7.30 -23.21 7.35
C TYR A 117 8.44 -24.21 7.37
N GLN A 118 8.27 -25.34 6.67
CA GLN A 118 9.44 -26.11 6.23
C GLN A 118 10.28 -25.26 5.28
N SER A 119 11.61 -25.42 5.30
CA SER A 119 12.52 -24.65 4.45
C SER A 119 12.15 -24.71 2.96
N GLY A 120 11.78 -25.90 2.47
CA GLY A 120 11.33 -26.08 1.10
C GLY A 120 9.95 -25.49 0.79
N ALA A 121 9.11 -25.24 1.80
CA ALA A 121 7.83 -24.55 1.64
C ALA A 121 8.06 -23.03 1.53
N LYS A 122 8.84 -22.47 2.47
CA LYS A 122 9.18 -21.05 2.50
C LYS A 122 9.80 -20.59 1.18
N LYS A 123 10.87 -21.28 0.76
CA LYS A 123 11.55 -21.00 -0.51
C LYS A 123 10.58 -21.07 -1.71
N TYR A 124 9.66 -22.02 -1.71
CA TYR A 124 8.71 -22.16 -2.81
C TYR A 124 7.72 -20.99 -2.88
N LEU A 125 7.24 -20.51 -1.74
CA LEU A 125 6.38 -19.33 -1.66
C LEU A 125 7.12 -18.08 -2.16
N GLU A 126 8.35 -17.89 -1.72
CA GLU A 126 9.24 -16.80 -2.16
C GLU A 126 9.48 -16.83 -3.68
N ASP A 127 9.86 -17.99 -4.23
CA ASP A 127 10.10 -18.20 -5.67
C ASP A 127 8.84 -17.94 -6.52
N ARG A 128 7.64 -18.01 -5.92
CA ARG A 128 6.35 -17.77 -6.58
C ARG A 128 5.73 -16.41 -6.25
N GLY A 129 6.44 -15.55 -5.52
CA GLY A 129 5.93 -14.24 -5.13
C GLY A 129 4.72 -14.31 -4.19
N VAL A 130 4.52 -15.42 -3.48
CA VAL A 130 3.47 -15.55 -2.48
C VAL A 130 3.97 -15.00 -1.15
N THR A 131 3.26 -14.00 -0.65
CA THR A 131 3.59 -13.39 0.65
C THR A 131 3.23 -14.37 1.76
N HIS A 132 4.09 -14.52 2.77
CA HIS A 132 3.91 -15.55 3.78
C HIS A 132 4.21 -15.08 5.21
N TYR A 133 3.40 -15.55 6.16
CA TYR A 133 3.44 -15.11 7.57
C TYR A 133 3.43 -16.27 8.55
N ASP A 134 4.16 -16.13 9.65
CA ASP A 134 4.11 -17.00 10.82
C ASP A 134 3.83 -16.18 12.08
N ALA A 135 3.74 -16.82 13.25
CA ALA A 135 3.39 -16.12 14.49
C ALA A 135 4.33 -14.94 14.81
N SER A 136 5.59 -14.99 14.38
CA SER A 136 6.57 -13.94 14.68
C SER A 136 6.30 -12.63 13.93
N ASN A 137 5.66 -12.70 12.76
CA ASN A 137 5.38 -11.53 11.93
C ASN A 137 3.88 -11.24 11.75
N LEU A 138 3.00 -12.09 12.26
CA LEU A 138 1.55 -11.87 12.30
C LEU A 138 1.10 -10.61 13.06
N PRO A 139 1.76 -10.18 14.15
CA PRO A 139 1.46 -8.89 14.80
C PRO A 139 1.78 -7.68 13.90
N HIS A 140 2.67 -7.84 12.92
CA HIS A 140 3.02 -6.80 11.93
C HIS A 140 2.18 -6.90 10.66
N PHE A 141 1.34 -7.93 10.54
CA PHE A 141 0.53 -8.20 9.36
C PHE A 141 -0.24 -6.95 8.90
N GLY A 142 -0.84 -6.20 9.83
CA GLY A 142 -1.57 -4.98 9.48
C GLY A 142 -0.73 -3.88 8.80
N ALA A 143 0.49 -3.65 9.27
CA ALA A 143 1.40 -2.70 8.61
C ALA A 143 1.80 -3.17 7.20
N ILE A 144 1.80 -4.48 6.97
CA ILE A 144 2.23 -5.10 5.71
C ILE A 144 1.06 -5.22 4.71
N VAL A 145 -0.18 -5.34 5.20
CA VAL A 145 -1.37 -5.06 4.37
C VAL A 145 -1.33 -3.62 3.88
N GLY A 146 -0.95 -2.68 4.76
CA GLY A 146 -0.61 -1.30 4.38
C GLY A 146 0.50 -1.22 3.31
N SER A 147 1.49 -2.11 3.36
CA SER A 147 2.56 -2.19 2.35
C SER A 147 2.14 -2.85 1.03
N TRP A 148 1.02 -3.58 0.94
CA TRP A 148 0.51 -4.03 -0.37
C TRP A 148 -0.06 -2.88 -1.21
N PHE A 149 -0.32 -1.74 -0.57
CA PHE A 149 -0.60 -0.47 -1.24
C PHE A 149 0.69 0.30 -1.58
N GLN A 150 1.86 -0.08 -1.05
CA GLN A 150 3.11 0.64 -1.34
C GLN A 150 3.44 0.71 -2.84
N PRO A 151 3.24 -0.31 -3.68
CA PRO A 151 3.47 -0.14 -5.13
C PRO A 151 2.55 0.90 -5.79
N LEU A 152 1.39 1.17 -5.17
CA LEU A 152 0.47 2.23 -5.56
C LEU A 152 0.72 3.54 -4.82
N ALA A 153 1.70 3.63 -3.91
CA ALA A 153 2.03 4.86 -3.18
C ALA A 153 3.51 5.25 -3.30
N LEU A 154 4.36 4.34 -3.77
CA LEU A 154 5.81 4.45 -3.92
C LEU A 154 6.17 4.23 -5.38
N PRO A 155 6.32 5.29 -6.16
CA PRO A 155 6.99 5.18 -7.44
C PRO A 155 8.44 4.78 -7.20
N ASP A 156 8.88 3.69 -7.81
CA ASP A 156 10.31 3.34 -7.82
C ASP A 156 11.09 4.26 -8.79
N SER A 157 12.40 4.06 -8.90
CA SER A 157 13.24 4.86 -9.80
C SER A 157 12.97 4.64 -11.29
N ASN A 158 12.18 3.61 -11.65
CA ASN A 158 11.79 3.29 -13.02
C ASN A 158 10.41 3.85 -13.38
N ALA A 159 9.66 4.40 -12.42
CA ALA A 159 8.35 4.99 -12.65
C ALA A 159 8.42 6.11 -13.71
N VAL A 160 7.58 6.00 -14.73
CA VAL A 160 7.53 6.96 -15.84
C VAL A 160 6.54 8.04 -15.44
N GLY A 161 7.03 9.22 -15.04
CA GLY A 161 6.20 10.32 -14.55
C GLY A 161 5.07 10.70 -15.51
N GLN A 162 3.86 10.19 -15.24
CA GLN A 162 2.60 10.60 -15.85
C GLN A 162 1.44 10.41 -14.84
N PRO A 163 0.82 11.48 -14.33
CA PRO A 163 0.87 12.84 -14.86
C PRO A 163 1.92 13.76 -14.22
N PHE A 164 2.51 13.42 -13.08
CA PHE A 164 3.35 14.35 -12.32
C PHE A 164 4.68 13.77 -11.87
N TRP A 165 5.56 14.66 -11.41
CA TRP A 165 6.74 14.39 -10.59
C TRP A 165 6.54 15.05 -9.24
N VAL A 166 6.98 14.39 -8.18
CA VAL A 166 6.85 14.84 -6.78
C VAL A 166 8.17 14.73 -6.05
N LEU A 167 8.27 15.43 -4.94
CA LEU A 167 9.42 15.39 -4.04
C LEU A 167 9.12 14.43 -2.88
N MET A 168 10.04 13.51 -2.60
CA MET A 168 9.91 12.54 -1.53
C MET A 168 11.19 12.46 -0.71
N GLU A 169 11.05 12.14 0.56
CA GLU A 169 12.19 11.84 1.43
C GLU A 169 12.92 10.59 0.92
N ALA A 170 14.24 10.62 1.04
CA ALA A 170 15.15 9.56 0.62
C ALA A 170 16.11 9.18 1.76
N ALA A 171 16.37 7.87 1.85
CA ALA A 171 17.41 7.31 2.70
C ALA A 171 18.25 6.34 1.86
N ASN A 172 19.58 6.50 1.85
CA ASN A 172 20.51 5.65 1.11
C ASN A 172 20.21 5.53 -0.40
N GLY A 173 19.64 6.58 -1.02
CA GLY A 173 19.30 6.61 -2.45
C GLY A 173 17.93 6.01 -2.80
N GLU A 174 17.23 5.43 -1.82
CA GLU A 174 15.87 4.91 -1.97
C GLU A 174 14.85 5.84 -1.30
N THR A 175 13.61 5.87 -1.80
CA THR A 175 12.57 6.69 -1.16
C THR A 175 12.08 6.02 0.12
N THR A 176 11.81 6.81 1.16
CA THR A 176 11.19 6.33 2.42
C THR A 176 9.67 6.18 2.30
N GLY A 177 9.09 6.76 1.24
CA GLY A 177 7.64 6.86 1.07
C GLY A 177 6.98 8.10 1.66
N THR A 178 7.75 8.96 2.33
CA THR A 178 7.24 10.23 2.84
C THR A 178 7.22 11.26 1.71
N HIS A 179 6.03 11.75 1.33
CA HIS A 179 5.92 12.93 0.47
C HIS A 179 6.41 14.17 1.21
N LEU A 180 7.29 14.93 0.56
CA LEU A 180 7.69 16.22 1.10
C LEU A 180 6.58 17.24 0.88
N ARG A 181 6.26 17.97 1.94
CA ARG A 181 5.34 19.10 1.89
C ARG A 181 6.15 20.40 1.92
N ILE A 182 5.88 21.28 0.98
CA ILE A 182 6.50 22.61 0.92
C ILE A 182 5.55 23.66 1.49
N PRO A 183 6.05 24.71 2.16
CA PRO A 183 5.20 25.80 2.62
C PRO A 183 4.61 26.59 1.44
N LEU A 184 3.33 26.96 1.53
CA LEU A 184 2.69 27.84 0.56
C LEU A 184 2.77 29.31 1.02
N GLY A 185 3.46 30.15 0.23
CA GLY A 185 3.63 31.59 0.51
C GLY A 185 4.68 31.94 1.58
N ASN A 186 4.88 33.24 1.83
CA ASN A 186 5.82 33.78 2.81
C ASN A 186 5.28 33.69 4.26
N SER A 187 4.84 32.52 4.69
CA SER A 187 4.38 32.36 6.07
C SER A 187 5.56 32.56 7.03
N PRO A 188 5.44 33.42 8.06
CA PRO A 188 6.52 33.64 9.02
C PRO A 188 6.88 32.33 9.72
N GLU A 189 8.19 32.13 9.93
CA GLU A 189 8.78 30.96 10.57
C GLU A 189 7.95 30.47 11.78
N GLY A 190 7.35 29.28 11.68
CA GLY A 190 6.74 28.61 12.84
C GLY A 190 5.40 27.90 12.61
N GLU A 191 4.60 28.25 11.59
CA GLU A 191 3.34 27.55 11.26
C GLU A 191 3.49 26.60 10.06
N HIS A 192 4.64 25.91 9.98
CA HIS A 192 5.05 25.16 8.79
C HIS A 192 4.14 23.97 8.41
N ASP A 193 3.35 23.43 9.33
CA ASP A 193 2.61 22.18 9.08
C ASP A 193 1.22 22.41 8.49
N ALA A 194 0.47 23.40 9.00
CA ALA A 194 -0.92 23.65 8.60
C ALA A 194 -1.06 24.26 7.20
N ASN A 195 -0.05 25.01 6.74
CA ASN A 195 -0.06 25.64 5.42
C ASN A 195 0.90 24.98 4.40
N SER A 196 1.25 23.71 4.61
CA SER A 196 2.09 22.93 3.70
C SER A 196 1.28 22.29 2.56
N VAL A 197 1.92 22.04 1.42
CA VAL A 197 1.32 21.45 0.20
C VAL A 197 2.26 20.44 -0.47
N ILE A 198 1.71 19.45 -1.15
CA ILE A 198 2.46 18.58 -2.05
C ILE A 198 2.59 19.28 -3.42
N ALA A 199 3.83 19.49 -3.85
CA ALA A 199 4.14 20.09 -5.14
C ALA A 199 4.07 19.04 -6.26
N LEU A 200 3.28 19.34 -7.30
CA LEU A 200 3.11 18.54 -8.50
C LEU A 200 3.81 19.24 -9.67
N PHE A 201 4.79 18.57 -10.28
CA PHE A 201 5.54 19.08 -11.43
C PHE A 201 5.20 18.26 -12.68
N ILE A 202 5.13 18.90 -13.85
CA ILE A 202 4.95 18.19 -15.12
C ILE A 202 6.25 17.53 -15.59
N SER A 203 7.40 18.07 -15.17
CA SER A 203 8.72 17.71 -15.68
C SER A 203 9.66 17.30 -14.54
N HIS A 204 10.36 16.17 -14.72
CA HIS A 204 11.42 15.75 -13.80
C HIS A 204 12.52 16.81 -13.69
N VAL A 205 12.88 17.44 -14.82
CA VAL A 205 13.94 18.45 -14.86
C VAL A 205 13.56 19.65 -14.00
N ASP A 206 12.29 20.06 -14.03
CA ASP A 206 11.82 21.20 -13.26
C ASP A 206 11.71 20.86 -11.77
N ALA A 207 11.21 19.66 -11.43
CA ALA A 207 11.22 19.16 -10.05
C ALA A 207 12.65 19.08 -9.47
N ALA A 208 13.61 18.61 -10.27
CA ALA A 208 15.01 18.54 -9.87
C ALA A 208 15.64 19.92 -9.68
N ARG A 209 15.39 20.86 -10.61
CA ARG A 209 15.85 22.26 -10.49
C ARG A 209 15.26 22.96 -9.28
N PHE A 210 13.96 22.78 -9.03
CA PHE A 210 13.29 23.33 -7.87
C PHE A 210 13.90 22.80 -6.56
N THR A 211 14.19 21.50 -6.50
CA THR A 211 14.85 20.86 -5.35
C THR A 211 16.23 21.46 -5.10
N GLU A 212 17.07 21.55 -6.14
CA GLU A 212 18.42 22.12 -6.01
C GLU A 212 18.39 23.61 -5.62
N ALA A 213 17.39 24.37 -6.07
CA ALA A 213 17.24 25.77 -5.71
C ALA A 213 16.83 25.97 -4.24
N LEU A 214 15.98 25.10 -3.69
CA LEU A 214 15.55 25.16 -2.29
C LEU A 214 16.57 24.54 -1.33
N TRP A 215 17.15 23.40 -1.71
CA TRP A 215 18.04 22.60 -0.88
C TRP A 215 19.28 22.16 -1.68
N PRO A 216 20.24 23.07 -1.92
CA PRO A 216 21.43 22.77 -2.73
C PRO A 216 22.24 21.60 -2.14
N GLY A 217 22.50 20.57 -2.95
CA GLY A 217 23.29 19.41 -2.56
C GLY A 217 22.65 18.46 -1.54
N GLU A 218 21.34 18.60 -1.27
CA GLU A 218 20.61 17.72 -0.36
C GLU A 218 20.48 16.31 -0.94
N THR A 219 20.71 15.29 -0.10
CA THR A 219 20.70 13.87 -0.49
C THR A 219 19.57 13.08 0.15
N SER A 220 18.89 13.68 1.14
CA SER A 220 17.69 13.12 1.78
C SER A 220 16.40 13.46 1.02
N VAL A 221 16.50 14.05 -0.17
CA VAL A 221 15.35 14.38 -1.03
C VAL A 221 15.55 13.75 -2.40
N CYS A 222 14.48 13.21 -2.96
CA CYS A 222 14.48 12.65 -4.31
C CYS A 222 13.23 13.03 -5.11
N VAL A 223 13.39 13.09 -6.43
CA VAL A 223 12.29 13.28 -7.39
C VAL A 223 11.76 11.91 -7.81
N ARG A 224 10.43 11.73 -7.78
CA ARG A 224 9.77 10.49 -8.19
C ARG A 224 8.57 10.77 -9.10
N GLY A 225 8.34 9.90 -10.06
CA GLY A 225 7.19 10.02 -10.97
C GLY A 225 5.91 9.62 -10.26
N LEU A 226 4.93 10.51 -10.10
CA LEU A 226 3.65 10.18 -9.52
C LEU A 226 2.70 9.71 -10.64
N GLU A 227 2.66 8.39 -10.85
CA GLU A 227 1.80 7.76 -11.85
C GLU A 227 0.32 7.83 -11.47
N ARG A 228 -0.59 7.72 -12.45
CA ARG A 228 -2.06 7.80 -12.21
C ARG A 228 -2.58 6.92 -11.05
N PRO A 229 -2.16 5.64 -10.90
CA PRO A 229 -2.59 4.83 -9.76
C PRO A 229 -2.14 5.43 -8.42
N ALA A 230 -0.92 5.97 -8.37
CA ALA A 230 -0.37 6.59 -7.18
C ALA A 230 -0.91 7.97 -6.87
N LEU A 231 -1.17 8.77 -7.90
CA LEU A 231 -1.91 10.01 -7.74
C LEU A 231 -3.31 9.75 -7.18
N ARG A 232 -4.00 8.74 -7.69
CA ARG A 232 -5.36 8.42 -7.25
C ARG A 232 -5.37 7.86 -5.83
N ALA A 233 -4.37 7.08 -5.43
CA ALA A 233 -4.14 6.67 -4.03
C ALA A 233 -3.95 7.88 -3.11
N LEU A 234 -3.06 8.80 -3.49
CA LEU A 234 -2.73 10.00 -2.73
C LEU A 234 -3.93 10.96 -2.61
N VAL A 235 -4.74 11.08 -3.66
CA VAL A 235 -5.97 11.88 -3.65
C VAL A 235 -7.05 11.26 -2.76
N SER A 236 -7.20 9.93 -2.75
CA SER A 236 -8.19 9.25 -1.90
C SER A 236 -7.98 9.50 -0.41
N ILE A 237 -6.71 9.64 0.03
CA ILE A 237 -6.39 9.93 1.44
C ILE A 237 -6.29 11.44 1.74
N ALA A 238 -6.29 12.29 0.70
CA ALA A 238 -5.98 13.70 0.87
C ALA A 238 -7.03 14.48 1.66
N GLY A 239 -8.31 14.13 1.49
CA GLY A 239 -9.42 14.79 2.17
C GLY A 239 -9.37 14.59 3.69
N ASP A 240 -9.09 13.37 4.14
CA ASP A 240 -9.07 13.01 5.56
C ASP A 240 -7.80 13.53 6.26
N GLU A 241 -6.67 13.56 5.56
CA GLU A 241 -5.35 13.96 6.09
C GLU A 241 -5.03 15.46 5.87
N GLY A 242 -6.00 16.24 5.37
CA GLY A 242 -5.82 17.66 5.08
C GLY A 242 -4.72 17.95 4.05
N ILE A 243 -4.41 16.99 3.18
CA ILE A 243 -3.39 17.14 2.14
C ILE A 243 -3.91 18.06 1.06
N ARG A 244 -3.09 19.04 0.69
CA ARG A 244 -3.37 20.00 -0.38
C ARG A 244 -2.28 19.89 -1.44
N PHE A 245 -2.65 20.18 -2.68
CA PHE A 245 -1.75 20.05 -3.82
C PHE A 245 -1.57 21.40 -4.50
N VAL A 246 -0.36 21.63 -5.01
CA VAL A 246 -0.05 22.79 -5.85
C VAL A 246 0.61 22.32 -7.14
N MET A 247 0.11 22.78 -8.28
CA MET A 247 0.81 22.60 -9.55
C MET A 247 1.87 23.67 -9.68
N MET A 248 3.10 23.23 -9.94
CA MET A 248 4.27 24.07 -10.12
C MET A 248 4.59 24.20 -11.60
N THR A 249 4.32 25.36 -12.18
CA THR A 249 4.60 25.63 -13.60
C THR A 249 5.78 26.60 -13.71
N PRO A 250 6.89 26.24 -14.37
CA PRO A 250 8.01 27.15 -14.53
C PRO A 250 7.59 28.38 -15.35
N ALA A 251 8.06 29.55 -14.94
CA ALA A 251 7.82 30.82 -15.61
C ALA A 251 9.03 31.74 -15.46
N GLU A 252 9.25 32.61 -16.45
CA GLU A 252 10.23 33.68 -16.33
C GLU A 252 9.52 34.95 -15.86
N ILE A 253 9.86 35.43 -14.67
CA ILE A 253 9.29 36.63 -14.06
C ILE A 253 10.44 37.52 -13.62
N ASP A 254 10.49 38.75 -14.16
CA ASP A 254 11.54 39.74 -13.92
C ASP A 254 12.96 39.22 -14.21
N GLY A 255 13.12 38.41 -15.27
CA GLY A 255 14.40 37.83 -15.68
C GLY A 255 14.94 36.76 -14.72
N ARG A 256 14.08 36.24 -13.82
CA ARG A 256 14.40 35.14 -12.92
C ARG A 256 13.46 33.97 -13.21
N GLU A 257 14.02 32.76 -13.20
CA GLU A 257 13.23 31.53 -13.24
C GLU A 257 12.46 31.42 -11.92
N GLN A 258 11.13 31.39 -12.02
CA GLN A 258 10.19 31.28 -10.91
C GLN A 258 9.16 30.19 -11.22
N TYR A 259 8.30 29.86 -10.25
CA TYR A 259 7.22 28.90 -10.44
C TYR A 259 5.87 29.55 -10.16
N ILE A 260 4.98 29.53 -11.15
CA ILE A 260 3.57 29.84 -10.95
C ILE A 260 2.96 28.69 -10.15
N GLN A 261 2.27 29.04 -9.06
CA GLN A 261 1.65 28.12 -8.13
C GLN A 261 0.14 28.13 -8.33
N GLU A 262 -0.43 27.02 -8.81
CA GLU A 262 -1.87 26.82 -8.91
C GLU A 262 -2.32 25.80 -7.85
N LEU A 263 -3.08 26.25 -6.85
CA LEU A 263 -3.68 25.34 -5.87
C LEU A 263 -4.72 24.46 -6.56
N LEU A 264 -4.61 23.15 -6.39
CA LEU A 264 -5.54 22.18 -6.94
C LEU A 264 -6.39 21.56 -5.83
N SER A 265 -7.70 21.58 -6.02
CA SER A 265 -8.62 20.79 -5.18
C SER A 265 -8.57 19.31 -5.56
N VAL A 266 -8.98 18.42 -4.63
CA VAL A 266 -9.16 16.99 -4.90
C VAL A 266 -10.07 16.75 -6.11
N ASP A 267 -11.17 17.50 -6.21
CA ASP A 267 -12.11 17.40 -7.35
C ASP A 267 -11.42 17.82 -8.65
N THR A 268 -10.67 18.93 -8.64
CA THR A 268 -9.91 19.40 -9.80
C THR A 268 -8.88 18.38 -10.26
N ILE A 269 -8.19 17.72 -9.34
CA ILE A 269 -7.22 16.67 -9.69
C ILE A 269 -7.95 15.47 -10.28
N THR A 270 -9.03 15.06 -9.65
CA THR A 270 -9.86 13.94 -10.07
C THR A 270 -10.39 14.16 -11.50
N ASP A 271 -11.00 15.31 -11.75
CA ASP A 271 -11.60 15.64 -13.03
C ASP A 271 -10.57 15.84 -14.16
N ARG A 272 -9.44 16.50 -13.89
CA ARG A 272 -8.46 16.84 -14.94
C ARG A 272 -7.47 15.72 -15.24
N PHE A 273 -7.10 14.93 -14.23
CA PHE A 273 -5.97 14.01 -14.34
C PHE A 273 -6.34 12.54 -14.09
N LEU A 274 -7.53 12.27 -13.54
CA LEU A 274 -7.97 10.90 -13.21
C LEU A 274 -9.28 10.48 -13.90
N ALA A 275 -10.03 11.41 -14.50
CA ALA A 275 -11.34 11.15 -15.13
C ALA A 275 -11.24 10.63 -16.58
N THR A 276 -10.61 9.47 -16.79
CA THR A 276 -10.80 8.55 -17.94
C THR A 276 -10.02 7.24 -17.67
N PRO A 277 -10.42 6.08 -18.23
CA PRO A 277 -9.86 4.76 -17.89
C PRO A 277 -8.34 4.63 -18.10
#